data_AF-A0A4P0YB37-F1
#
_entry.id   AF-A0A4P0YB37-F1
#
_cell.length_a   1.000
_cell.length_b   1.000
_cell.length_c   1.000
_cell.angle_alpha   90.00
_cell.angle_beta   90.00
_cell.angle_gamma   90.00
#
_symmetry.space_group_name_H-M   'P 1'
#
loop_
_entity.id
_entity.type
_entity.pdbx_description
1 polymer ?
#
loop_
_entity_poly.entity_id
_entity_poly.type
_entity_poly.pdbx_seq_one_letter_code
_entity_poly.pdbx_strand_id
1 'polypeptide(L)'
;MLQLIKDSLPVSVSLGLWSTLIIYLVSIPLGIRKAVSNGSRFDIWSSTLIIIGYAIPAFLFAILLIVIFAGGSYFDLFPLRGLVSPNFDTLPWYQKILDYLWHITLPVLATVIGGFAALTMLTKNSFLDEIRKQYVVTARAKGVGEKQILWGHVFRNAMLLVIAGVPGHLYQYVLLPARC
;
A
#
# COMPACT_ATOMS: atom_id res chain seq x y z
N MET A 1 -16.61 6.28 27.40
CA MET A 1 -15.48 6.72 26.56
C MET A 1 -14.41 5.63 26.41
N LEU A 2 -13.82 5.13 27.51
CA LEU A 2 -12.80 4.08 27.47
C LEU A 2 -13.23 2.76 26.79
N GLN A 3 -14.52 2.38 26.85
CA GLN A 3 -15.04 1.19 26.16
C GLN A 3 -15.09 1.35 24.63
N LEU A 4 -15.54 2.50 24.10
CA LEU A 4 -15.55 2.77 22.65
C LEU A 4 -14.15 2.75 22.03
N ILE A 5 -13.16 3.27 22.76
CA ILE A 5 -11.75 3.24 22.35
C ILE A 5 -11.29 1.78 22.28
N LYS A 6 -11.62 0.96 23.28
CA LYS A 6 -11.22 -0.44 23.33
C LYS A 6 -11.82 -1.28 22.18
N ASP A 7 -13.03 -0.96 21.76
CA ASP A 7 -13.73 -1.70 20.70
C ASP A 7 -13.28 -1.27 19.29
N SER A 8 -12.90 0.01 19.10
CA SER A 8 -12.51 0.56 17.79
C SER A 8 -11.02 0.36 17.47
N LEU A 9 -10.16 0.32 18.49
CA LEU A 9 -8.72 0.09 18.34
C LEU A 9 -8.37 -1.17 17.53
N PRO A 10 -8.89 -2.37 17.83
CA PRO A 10 -8.52 -3.58 17.08
C PRO A 10 -8.92 -3.49 15.60
N VAL A 11 -10.03 -2.81 15.30
CA VAL A 11 -10.51 -2.59 13.92
C VAL A 11 -9.49 -1.76 13.14
N SER A 12 -9.15 -0.58 13.63
CA SER A 12 -8.21 0.34 12.97
C SER A 12 -6.81 -0.26 12.83
N VAL A 13 -6.32 -0.95 13.87
CA VAL A 13 -5.02 -1.64 13.83
C VAL A 13 -5.01 -2.68 12.72
N SER A 14 -6.07 -3.50 12.63
CA SER A 14 -6.13 -4.57 11.63
C SER A 14 -6.21 -4.03 10.20
N LEU A 15 -7.05 -3.02 9.95
CA LEU A 15 -7.16 -2.36 8.65
C LEU A 15 -5.86 -1.67 8.26
N GLY A 16 -5.22 -0.98 9.20
CA GLY A 16 -3.94 -0.31 8.99
C GLY A 16 -2.80 -1.26 8.67
N LEU A 17 -2.72 -2.39 9.39
CA LEU A 17 -1.72 -3.42 9.17
C LEU A 17 -1.84 -4.01 7.76
N TRP A 18 -3.04 -4.46 7.37
CA TRP A 18 -3.30 -5.04 6.05
C TRP A 18 -3.07 -4.03 4.92
N SER A 19 -3.55 -2.80 5.10
CA SER A 19 -3.35 -1.74 4.11
C SER A 19 -1.87 -1.43 3.92
N THR A 20 -1.12 -1.26 5.02
CA THR A 20 0.33 -1.00 4.96
C THR A 20 1.06 -2.14 4.27
N LEU A 21 0.76 -3.39 4.63
CA LEU A 21 1.39 -4.56 4.04
C LEU A 21 1.15 -4.62 2.54
N ILE A 22 -0.10 -4.48 2.10
CA ILE A 22 -0.47 -4.55 0.67
C ILE A 22 0.10 -3.37 -0.12
N ILE A 23 0.01 -2.15 0.42
CA ILE A 23 0.59 -0.95 -0.22
C ILE A 23 2.08 -1.17 -0.47
N TYR A 24 2.83 -1.60 0.54
CA TYR A 24 4.27 -1.83 0.43
C TYR A 24 4.58 -2.96 -0.56
N LEU A 25 3.84 -4.07 -0.47
CA LEU A 25 4.04 -5.26 -1.31
C LEU A 25 3.84 -4.95 -2.79
N VAL A 26 2.88 -4.08 -3.16
CA VAL A 26 2.61 -3.76 -4.56
C VAL A 26 3.43 -2.54 -5.03
N SER A 27 3.56 -1.51 -4.20
CA SER A 27 4.18 -0.24 -4.58
C SER A 27 5.71 -0.34 -4.71
N ILE A 28 6.36 -1.12 -3.84
CA ILE A 28 7.83 -1.25 -3.85
C ILE A 28 8.30 -1.94 -5.14
N PRO A 29 7.80 -3.14 -5.52
CA PRO A 29 8.23 -3.79 -6.76
C PRO A 29 7.92 -2.94 -7.99
N LEU A 30 6.77 -2.26 -8.00
CA LEU A 30 6.41 -1.37 -9.10
C LEU A 30 7.34 -0.17 -9.19
N GLY A 31 7.64 0.48 -8.06
CA GLY A 31 8.55 1.63 -7.98
C GLY A 31 9.97 1.27 -8.42
N ILE A 32 10.49 0.12 -7.97
CA ILE A 32 11.79 -0.41 -8.38
C ILE A 32 11.80 -0.67 -9.89
N ARG A 33 10.79 -1.37 -10.40
CA ARG A 33 10.69 -1.67 -11.84
C ARG A 33 10.67 -0.38 -12.66
N LYS A 34 9.90 0.63 -12.24
CA LYS A 34 9.84 1.95 -12.89
C LYS A 34 11.18 2.69 -12.85
N ALA A 35 11.92 2.63 -11.74
CA ALA A 35 13.23 3.26 -11.63
C ALA A 35 14.27 2.60 -12.53
N VAL A 36 14.30 1.27 -12.58
CA VAL A 36 15.24 0.51 -13.43
C VAL A 36 14.94 0.73 -14.92
N SER A 37 13.65 0.81 -15.29
CA SER A 37 13.22 1.10 -16.67
C SER A 37 12.84 2.57 -16.88
N ASN A 38 13.52 3.50 -16.20
CA ASN A 38 13.14 4.92 -16.23
C ASN A 38 13.22 5.49 -17.65
N GLY A 39 12.17 6.23 -18.06
CA GLY A 39 12.04 6.75 -19.42
C GLY A 39 11.53 5.74 -20.46
N SER A 40 11.33 4.47 -20.09
CA SER A 40 10.67 3.50 -20.97
C SER A 40 9.17 3.78 -21.12
N ARG A 41 8.55 3.19 -22.16
CA ARG A 41 7.08 3.24 -22.35
C ARG A 41 6.32 2.75 -21.11
N PHE A 42 6.83 1.72 -20.43
CA PHE A 42 6.25 1.21 -19.20
C PHE A 42 6.24 2.27 -18.10
N ASP A 43 7.34 2.99 -17.93
CA ASP A 43 7.44 4.03 -16.92
C ASP A 43 6.49 5.20 -17.23
N ILE A 44 6.43 5.64 -18.49
CA ILE A 44 5.55 6.74 -18.91
C ILE A 44 4.08 6.36 -18.67
N TRP A 45 3.60 5.26 -19.25
CA TRP A 45 2.20 4.85 -19.13
C TRP A 45 1.78 4.56 -17.69
N SER A 46 2.59 3.83 -16.93
CA SER A 46 2.28 3.57 -15.53
C SER A 46 2.30 4.85 -14.69
N SER A 47 3.20 5.81 -14.98
CA SER A 47 3.20 7.11 -14.28
C SER A 47 1.93 7.89 -14.58
N THR A 48 1.51 7.94 -15.85
CA THR A 48 0.28 8.62 -16.25
C THR A 48 -0.94 8.04 -15.52
N LEU A 49 -1.07 6.70 -15.49
CA LEU A 49 -2.16 6.04 -14.76
C LEU A 49 -2.12 6.33 -13.26
N ILE A 50 -0.93 6.29 -12.64
CA ILE A 50 -0.75 6.60 -11.22
C ILE A 50 -1.16 8.05 -10.92
N ILE A 51 -0.76 9.01 -11.76
CA ILE A 51 -1.06 10.43 -11.57
C ILE A 51 -2.56 10.70 -11.73
N ILE A 52 -3.20 10.09 -12.74
CA ILE A 52 -4.66 10.19 -12.93
C ILE A 52 -5.40 9.62 -11.73
N GLY A 53 -4.99 8.43 -11.25
CA GLY A 53 -5.58 7.82 -10.06
C GLY A 53 -5.37 8.67 -8.81
N TYR A 54 -4.21 9.30 -8.67
CA TYR A 54 -3.90 10.16 -7.53
C TYR A 54 -4.67 11.50 -7.55
N ALA A 55 -5.07 11.97 -8.72
CA ALA A 55 -5.89 13.18 -8.84
C ALA A 55 -7.29 13.01 -8.23
N ILE A 56 -7.76 11.77 -8.08
CA ILE A 56 -9.02 11.45 -7.42
C ILE A 56 -8.74 11.24 -5.93
N PRO A 57 -9.34 12.05 -5.03
CA PRO A 57 -9.24 11.85 -3.60
C PRO A 57 -9.60 10.42 -3.16
N ALA A 58 -8.80 9.84 -2.25
CA ALA A 58 -8.98 8.47 -1.77
C ALA A 58 -10.39 8.21 -1.19
N PHE A 59 -10.99 9.19 -0.53
CA PHE A 59 -12.35 9.05 0.02
C PHE A 59 -13.42 8.94 -1.08
N LEU A 60 -13.21 9.55 -2.25
CA LEU A 60 -14.13 9.38 -3.39
C LEU A 60 -14.01 7.98 -3.98
N PHE A 61 -12.80 7.45 -4.07
CA PHE A 61 -12.60 6.04 -4.42
C PHE A 61 -13.28 5.09 -3.43
N ALA A 62 -13.21 5.39 -2.13
CA ALA A 62 -13.91 4.62 -1.11
C ALA A 62 -15.43 4.62 -1.32
N ILE A 63 -16.02 5.80 -1.57
CA ILE A 63 -17.45 5.94 -1.86
C ILE A 63 -17.82 5.17 -3.14
N LEU A 64 -17.04 5.32 -4.20
CA LEU A 64 -17.26 4.62 -5.47
C LEU A 64 -17.23 3.11 -5.30
N LEU A 65 -16.25 2.59 -4.55
CA LEU A 65 -16.14 1.18 -4.23
C LEU A 65 -17.37 0.70 -3.44
N ILE A 66 -17.82 1.43 -2.42
CA ILE A 66 -19.00 1.08 -1.63
C ILE A 66 -20.26 1.05 -2.51
N VAL A 67 -20.49 2.08 -3.33
CA VAL A 67 -21.71 2.17 -4.16
C VAL A 67 -21.79 1.04 -5.19
N ILE A 68 -20.66 0.69 -5.81
CA ILE A 68 -20.63 -0.35 -6.84
C ILE A 68 -20.68 -1.76 -6.23
N PHE A 69 -19.95 -1.99 -5.14
CA PHE A 69 -19.68 -3.33 -4.61
C PHE A 69 -20.45 -3.72 -3.33
N ALA A 70 -21.07 -2.76 -2.65
CA ALA A 70 -21.80 -2.99 -1.41
C ALA A 70 -23.17 -2.27 -1.35
N GLY A 71 -23.47 -1.41 -2.32
CA GLY A 71 -24.67 -0.57 -2.32
C GLY A 71 -25.97 -1.26 -2.76
N GLY A 72 -25.97 -2.57 -3.04
CA GLY A 72 -27.15 -3.32 -3.49
C GLY A 72 -27.66 -3.00 -4.90
N SER A 73 -27.12 -1.98 -5.58
CA SER A 73 -27.61 -1.52 -6.89
C SER A 73 -26.92 -2.19 -8.09
N TYR A 74 -25.67 -2.63 -7.94
CA TYR A 74 -24.87 -3.21 -9.03
C TYR A 74 -24.37 -4.61 -8.67
N PHE A 75 -23.25 -4.68 -7.96
CA PHE A 75 -22.60 -5.91 -7.56
C PHE A 75 -22.69 -5.98 -6.05
N ASP A 76 -23.74 -6.58 -5.48
CA ASP A 76 -23.90 -6.72 -4.03
C ASP A 76 -22.98 -7.82 -3.47
N LEU A 77 -21.68 -7.62 -3.68
CA LEU A 77 -20.64 -8.59 -3.43
C LEU A 77 -20.03 -8.46 -2.06
N PHE A 78 -20.13 -7.31 -1.39
CA PHE A 78 -19.42 -7.05 -0.13
C PHE A 78 -20.34 -6.43 0.92
N PRO A 79 -20.11 -6.73 2.21
CA PRO A 79 -20.90 -6.16 3.29
C PRO A 79 -20.62 -4.67 3.48
N LEU A 80 -21.66 -3.90 3.82
CA LEU A 80 -21.58 -2.46 4.06
C LEU A 80 -20.87 -2.10 5.37
N ARG A 81 -20.98 -2.96 6.38
CA ARG A 81 -20.59 -2.70 7.76
C ARG A 81 -20.20 -3.98 8.49
N GLY A 82 -19.42 -3.82 9.56
CA GLY A 82 -18.94 -4.92 10.40
C GLY A 82 -17.61 -5.47 9.92
N LEU A 83 -16.89 -6.13 10.83
CA LEU A 83 -15.65 -6.87 10.52
C LEU A 83 -15.89 -8.35 10.23
N VAL A 84 -17.06 -8.86 10.65
CA VAL A 84 -17.44 -10.28 10.56
C VAL A 84 -18.96 -10.40 10.47
N SER A 85 -19.43 -11.51 9.90
CA SER A 85 -20.84 -11.87 9.82
C SER A 85 -21.46 -12.17 11.21
N PRO A 86 -22.78 -11.98 11.41
CA PRO A 86 -23.43 -12.30 12.68
C PRO A 86 -23.29 -13.76 13.13
N ASN A 87 -23.12 -14.69 12.19
CA ASN A 87 -22.92 -16.12 12.45
C ASN A 87 -21.44 -16.49 12.62
N PHE A 88 -20.54 -15.53 12.85
CA PHE A 88 -19.10 -15.79 12.87
C PHE A 88 -18.72 -16.89 13.86
N ASP A 89 -19.29 -16.89 15.07
CA ASP A 89 -18.92 -17.83 16.12
C ASP A 89 -19.16 -19.30 15.75
N THR A 90 -20.18 -19.57 14.93
CA THR A 90 -20.57 -20.92 14.51
C THR A 90 -19.83 -21.40 13.26
N LEU A 91 -19.07 -20.53 12.58
CA LEU A 91 -18.30 -20.90 11.40
C LEU A 91 -17.04 -21.72 11.74
N PRO A 92 -16.65 -22.68 10.88
CA PRO A 92 -15.35 -23.33 10.98
C PRO A 92 -14.21 -22.34 10.73
N TRP A 93 -13.02 -22.61 11.27
CA TRP A 93 -11.90 -21.68 11.31
C TRP A 93 -11.48 -21.11 9.94
N TYR A 94 -11.58 -21.90 8.87
CA TYR A 94 -11.24 -21.45 7.51
C TYR A 94 -12.29 -20.48 6.94
N GLN A 95 -13.58 -20.70 7.23
CA GLN A 95 -14.66 -19.78 6.84
C GLN A 95 -14.59 -18.49 7.64
N LYS A 96 -14.16 -18.53 8.91
CA LYS A 96 -13.88 -17.33 9.70
C LYS A 96 -12.83 -16.43 9.04
N ILE A 97 -11.74 -17.01 8.53
CA ILE A 97 -10.70 -16.23 7.82
C ILE A 97 -11.25 -15.62 6.54
N LEU A 98 -11.99 -16.40 5.75
CA LEU A 98 -12.59 -15.91 4.51
C LEU A 98 -13.60 -14.79 4.77
N ASP A 99 -14.48 -14.95 5.74
CA ASP A 99 -15.47 -13.95 6.14
C ASP A 99 -14.77 -12.65 6.59
N TYR A 100 -13.75 -12.75 7.43
CA TYR A 100 -12.96 -11.60 7.86
C TYR A 100 -12.27 -10.89 6.68
N LEU A 101 -11.58 -11.63 5.80
CA LEU A 101 -10.94 -11.06 4.61
C LEU A 101 -11.95 -10.39 3.69
N TRP A 102 -13.12 -10.99 3.55
CA TRP A 102 -14.21 -10.46 2.74
C TRP A 102 -14.68 -9.09 3.25
N HIS A 103 -14.88 -8.94 4.56
CA HIS A 103 -15.32 -7.67 5.16
C HIS A 103 -14.26 -6.56 5.06
N ILE A 104 -12.97 -6.89 5.23
CA ILE A 104 -11.91 -5.87 5.19
C ILE A 104 -11.49 -5.47 3.78
N THR A 105 -11.86 -6.24 2.75
CA THR A 105 -11.35 -6.05 1.38
C THR A 105 -11.64 -4.64 0.85
N LEU A 106 -12.88 -4.15 0.95
CA LEU A 106 -13.23 -2.81 0.43
C LEU A 106 -12.51 -1.68 1.18
N PRO A 107 -12.55 -1.60 2.52
CA PRO A 107 -11.79 -0.58 3.26
C PRO A 107 -10.29 -0.62 2.98
N VAL A 108 -9.71 -1.82 2.88
CA VAL A 108 -8.29 -2.01 2.61
C VAL A 108 -7.95 -1.56 1.20
N LEU A 109 -8.71 -1.95 0.18
CA LEU A 109 -8.48 -1.52 -1.21
C LEU A 109 -8.57 0.00 -1.36
N ALA A 110 -9.57 0.62 -0.74
CA ALA A 110 -9.72 2.08 -0.77
C ALA A 110 -8.48 2.78 -0.17
N THR A 111 -8.01 2.28 0.98
CA THR A 111 -6.80 2.80 1.64
C THR A 111 -5.55 2.55 0.79
N VAL A 112 -5.45 1.37 0.18
CA VAL A 112 -4.33 0.98 -0.68
C VAL A 112 -4.19 1.94 -1.85
N ILE A 113 -5.28 2.23 -2.57
CA ILE A 113 -5.27 3.16 -3.70
C ILE A 113 -4.79 4.54 -3.27
N GLY A 114 -5.22 5.03 -2.10
CA GLY A 114 -4.82 6.34 -1.58
C GLY A 114 -3.32 6.47 -1.30
N GLY A 115 -2.68 5.42 -0.76
CA GLY A 115 -1.24 5.44 -0.46
C GLY A 115 -0.34 4.96 -1.60
N PHE A 116 -0.90 4.24 -2.58
CA PHE A 116 -0.16 3.55 -3.64
C PHE A 116 0.68 4.50 -4.50
N ALA A 117 0.08 5.60 -4.96
CA ALA A 117 0.76 6.55 -5.84
C ALA A 117 1.97 7.19 -5.15
N ALA A 118 1.78 7.65 -3.91
CA ALA A 118 2.81 8.29 -3.11
C ALA A 118 3.99 7.33 -2.85
N LEU A 119 3.71 6.11 -2.37
CA LEU A 119 4.78 5.15 -2.06
C LEU A 119 5.51 4.66 -3.33
N THR A 120 4.79 4.44 -4.43
CA THR A 120 5.39 4.03 -5.70
C THR A 120 6.34 5.10 -6.23
N MET A 121 5.92 6.37 -6.20
CA MET A 121 6.76 7.49 -6.66
C MET A 121 7.93 7.77 -5.72
N LEU A 122 7.70 7.68 -4.40
CA LEU A 122 8.77 7.77 -3.42
C LEU A 122 9.83 6.71 -3.68
N THR A 123 9.43 5.44 -3.82
CA THR A 123 10.35 4.34 -4.13
C THR A 123 11.09 4.58 -5.45
N LYS A 124 10.38 4.98 -6.51
CA LYS A 124 11.01 5.28 -7.81
C LYS A 124 12.08 6.35 -7.65
N ASN A 125 11.76 7.46 -7.00
CA ASN A 125 12.65 8.61 -6.85
C ASN A 125 13.88 8.24 -6.01
N SER A 126 13.69 7.55 -4.88
CA SER A 126 14.80 7.08 -4.05
C SER A 126 15.77 6.20 -4.82
N PHE A 127 15.27 5.29 -5.66
CA PHE A 127 16.14 4.45 -6.49
C PHE A 127 16.86 5.27 -7.58
N LEU A 128 16.19 6.23 -8.21
CA LEU A 128 16.81 7.09 -9.22
C LEU A 128 17.92 7.96 -8.65
N ASP A 129 17.71 8.53 -7.47
CA ASP A 129 18.73 9.33 -6.77
C ASP A 129 19.94 8.47 -6.41
N GLU A 130 19.70 7.24 -5.95
CA GLU A 130 20.77 6.32 -5.57
C GLU A 130 21.59 5.85 -6.77
N ILE A 131 20.95 5.55 -7.92
CA ILE A 131 21.62 5.17 -9.18
C ILE A 131 22.57 6.27 -9.69
N ARG A 132 22.27 7.55 -9.40
CA ARG A 132 23.04 8.71 -9.88
C ARG A 132 24.25 9.04 -9.00
N LYS A 133 24.49 8.31 -7.90
CA LYS A 133 25.60 8.57 -6.99
C LYS A 133 26.96 8.17 -7.56
N GLN A 134 28.00 8.91 -7.17
CA GLN A 134 29.37 8.72 -7.65
C GLN A 134 29.90 7.30 -7.43
N TYR A 135 29.56 6.64 -6.32
CA TYR A 135 30.03 5.28 -6.07
C TYR A 135 29.47 4.26 -7.09
N VAL A 136 28.27 4.50 -7.63
CA VAL A 136 27.65 3.66 -8.67
C VAL A 136 28.43 3.83 -9.98
N VAL A 137 28.74 5.08 -10.34
CA VAL A 137 29.55 5.40 -11.52
C VAL A 137 30.93 4.75 -11.43
N THR A 138 31.59 4.84 -10.26
CA THR A 138 32.87 4.18 -10.02
C THR A 138 32.77 2.66 -10.09
N ALA A 139 31.71 2.05 -9.54
CA ALA A 139 31.49 0.61 -9.63
C ALA A 139 31.28 0.15 -11.09
N ARG A 140 30.56 0.93 -11.89
CA ARG A 140 30.41 0.70 -13.34
C ARG A 140 31.74 0.81 -14.07
N ALA A 141 32.56 1.82 -13.75
CA ALA A 141 33.91 1.98 -14.31
C ALA A 141 34.85 0.82 -13.95
N LYS A 142 34.65 0.18 -12.80
CA LYS A 142 35.35 -1.05 -12.39
C LYS A 142 34.82 -2.33 -13.08
N GLY A 143 33.83 -2.22 -13.97
CA GLY A 143 33.27 -3.35 -14.69
C GLY A 143 32.30 -4.21 -13.88
N VAL A 144 31.80 -3.73 -12.73
CA VAL A 144 30.79 -4.46 -11.95
C VAL A 144 29.47 -4.49 -12.73
N GLY A 145 28.83 -5.66 -12.82
CA GLY A 145 27.59 -5.81 -13.58
C GLY A 145 26.42 -5.00 -12.99
N GLU A 146 25.56 -4.45 -13.86
CA GLU A 146 24.40 -3.63 -13.45
C GLU A 146 23.48 -4.31 -12.43
N LYS A 147 23.22 -5.62 -12.59
CA LYS A 147 22.40 -6.39 -11.64
C LYS A 147 23.04 -6.46 -10.24
N GLN A 148 24.36 -6.60 -10.19
CA GLN A 148 25.11 -6.67 -8.93
C GLN A 148 25.14 -5.30 -8.25
N ILE A 149 25.33 -4.21 -9.01
CA ILE A 149 25.26 -2.85 -8.49
C ILE A 149 23.85 -2.56 -7.94
N LEU A 150 22.81 -2.92 -8.71
CA LEU A 150 21.42 -2.68 -8.36
C LEU A 150 21.02 -3.40 -7.06
N TRP A 151 21.18 -4.72 -6.98
CA TRP A 151 20.73 -5.50 -5.81
C TRP A 151 21.70 -5.42 -4.63
N GLY A 152 22.99 -5.20 -4.89
CA GLY A 152 24.02 -5.15 -3.86
C GLY A 152 24.14 -3.79 -3.16
N HIS A 153 24.10 -2.70 -3.93
CA HIS A 153 24.36 -1.36 -3.39
C HIS A 153 23.12 -0.46 -3.44
N VAL A 154 22.54 -0.30 -4.63
CA VAL A 154 21.43 0.65 -4.84
C VAL A 154 20.21 0.25 -4.03
N PHE A 155 19.78 -1.01 -4.10
CA PHE A 155 18.60 -1.49 -3.38
C PHE A 155 18.73 -1.29 -1.87
N ARG A 156 19.88 -1.68 -1.29
CA ARG A 156 20.11 -1.57 0.16
C ARG A 156 20.06 -0.12 0.63
N ASN A 157 20.62 0.81 -0.13
CA ASN A 157 20.66 2.23 0.24
C ASN A 157 19.34 2.95 -0.04
N ALA A 158 18.73 2.72 -1.20
CA ALA A 158 17.47 3.37 -1.59
C ALA A 158 16.30 2.93 -0.69
N MET A 159 16.28 1.67 -0.25
CA MET A 159 15.24 1.16 0.64
C MET A 159 15.26 1.76 2.05
N LEU A 160 16.38 2.36 2.50
CA LEU A 160 16.44 2.99 3.82
C LEU A 160 15.38 4.09 3.96
N LEU A 161 15.16 4.90 2.93
CA LEU A 161 14.13 5.95 2.96
C LEU A 161 12.71 5.36 3.03
N VAL A 162 12.46 4.32 2.24
CA VAL A 162 11.15 3.63 2.18
C VAL A 162 10.81 2.97 3.52
N ILE A 163 11.80 2.32 4.14
CA ILE A 163 11.66 1.62 5.42
C ILE A 163 11.52 2.63 6.57
N ALA A 164 12.23 3.75 6.51
CA ALA A 164 12.11 4.81 7.53
C ALA A 164 10.69 5.39 7.65
N GLY A 165 9.87 5.32 6.58
CA GLY A 165 8.47 5.72 6.61
C GLY A 165 7.54 4.74 7.34
N VAL A 166 7.90 3.45 7.46
CA VAL A 166 7.03 2.38 8.00
C VAL A 166 6.51 2.70 9.41
N PRO A 167 7.35 3.12 10.38
CA PRO A 167 6.88 3.42 11.73
C PRO A 167 5.86 4.55 11.75
N GLY A 168 6.02 5.56 10.89
CA GLY A 168 5.08 6.69 10.78
C GLY A 168 3.70 6.23 10.28
N HIS A 169 3.67 5.38 9.26
CA HIS A 169 2.42 4.82 8.76
C HIS A 169 1.73 3.93 9.80
N LEU A 170 2.48 3.07 10.50
CA LEU A 170 1.92 2.23 11.57
C LEU A 170 1.41 3.09 12.74
N TYR A 171 2.14 4.13 13.13
CA TYR A 171 1.70 5.07 14.17
C TYR A 171 0.37 5.74 13.81
N GLN A 172 0.22 6.19 12.56
CA GLN A 172 -1.01 6.78 12.04
C GLN A 172 -2.22 5.85 12.22
N TYR A 173 -2.06 4.55 11.98
CA TYR A 173 -3.18 3.61 12.10
C TYR A 173 -3.47 3.16 13.54
N VAL A 174 -2.45 3.10 14.40
CA VAL A 174 -2.58 2.58 15.77
C VAL A 174 -3.00 3.66 16.77
N LEU A 175 -2.43 4.87 16.68
CA LEU A 175 -2.52 5.87 17.76
C LEU A 175 -3.34 7.12 17.40
N LEU A 176 -3.59 7.38 16.13
CA LEU A 176 -4.42 8.51 15.69
C LEU A 176 -5.91 8.35 16.04
N PRO A 177 -6.56 7.17 15.90
CA PRO A 177 -7.96 7.01 16.31
C PRO A 177 -8.15 7.02 17.85
N ALA A 178 -7.09 6.88 18.64
CA ALA A 178 -7.14 7.00 20.10
C ALA A 178 -7.08 8.46 20.61
N ARG A 179 -6.92 9.44 19.70
CA ARG A 179 -6.82 10.88 20.02
C ARG A 179 -8.09 11.67 19.73
N CYS A 180 -9.15 11.04 19.22
CA CYS A 180 -10.49 11.63 19.02
C CYS A 180 -11.46 11.08 20.06
#